data_AF-A0A0G0GPU2-F1
#
_entry.id   AF-A0A0G0GPU2-F1
#
_cell.length_a   1.000
_cell.length_b   1.000
_cell.length_c   1.000
_cell.angle_alpha   90.00
_cell.angle_beta   90.00
_cell.angle_gamma   90.00
#
_symmetry.space_group_name_H-M   'P 1'
#
loop_
_entity.id
_entity.type
_entity.pdbx_description
1 polymer ?
#
loop_
_entity_poly.entity_id
_entity_poly.type
_entity_poly.pdbx_seq_one_letter_code
_entity_poly.pdbx_strand_id
1 'polypeptide(L)'
;MYEEIVQLKIVAPDGKNRETDMASMKAIFRMIQSIPSPKAEPFKQWLAKVGQERIEEIQDPERAIFRAEKIYEQKGYNDEWVAKRMRGINIRNTLTDEWKDRGAREGIDFAILTNEIYKGTFEMNAKQIKDYKNLDNPDNLRDHMDEMELILTMLGEATTTRISKNKNSDGFKSLQKDAKIGGKIAGNTRKQIENKTKQKVLRKENYLNNTQKKKLK
;
A
#
# COMPACT_ATOMS: atom_id res chain seq x y z
N MET A 1 -23.48 0.28 -25.62
CA MET A 1 -22.33 -0.64 -25.67
C MET A 1 -21.20 -0.07 -26.55
N TYR A 2 -21.51 0.52 -27.71
CA TYR A 2 -20.52 1.19 -28.57
C TYR A 2 -19.94 2.51 -28.03
N GLU A 3 -20.55 3.14 -27.03
CA GLU A 3 -20.04 4.39 -26.42
C GLU A 3 -18.80 4.20 -25.51
N GLU A 4 -18.41 2.95 -25.18
CA GLU A 4 -17.30 2.68 -24.26
C GLU A 4 -16.06 2.08 -24.95
N ILE A 5 -16.06 1.95 -26.29
CA ILE A 5 -14.90 1.54 -27.09
C ILE A 5 -14.37 2.77 -27.82
N VAL A 6 -13.11 3.11 -27.58
CA VAL A 6 -12.43 4.25 -28.20
C VAL A 6 -11.24 3.78 -29.01
N GLN A 7 -10.96 4.41 -30.14
CA GLN A 7 -9.75 4.12 -30.91
C GLN A 7 -8.60 4.98 -30.41
N LEU A 8 -7.52 4.32 -29.99
CA LEU A 8 -6.27 4.97 -29.61
C LEU A 8 -5.15 4.50 -30.51
N LYS A 9 -4.21 5.41 -30.81
CA LYS A 9 -3.00 5.08 -31.56
C LYS A 9 -2.00 4.37 -30.65
N ILE A 10 -1.71 3.10 -30.94
CA ILE A 10 -0.71 2.29 -30.23
C ILE A 10 0.47 2.02 -31.17
N VAL A 11 1.69 2.05 -30.61
CA VAL A 11 2.90 1.64 -31.32
C VAL A 11 2.87 0.12 -31.54
N ALA A 12 2.87 -0.30 -32.79
CA ALA A 12 2.97 -1.70 -33.17
C ALA A 12 4.44 -2.18 -33.19
N PRO A 13 4.71 -3.51 -33.28
CA PRO A 13 6.08 -4.04 -33.27
C PRO A 13 7.01 -3.49 -34.38
N ASP A 14 6.45 -2.95 -35.45
CA ASP A 14 7.17 -2.27 -36.54
C ASP A 14 7.45 -0.77 -36.27
N GLY A 15 7.16 -0.29 -35.06
CA GLY A 15 7.36 1.10 -34.64
C GLY A 15 6.29 2.07 -35.16
N LYS A 16 5.30 1.63 -35.93
CA LYS A 16 4.26 2.50 -36.48
C LYS A 16 3.06 2.60 -35.56
N ASN A 17 2.49 3.80 -35.44
CA ASN A 17 1.25 4.04 -34.71
C ASN A 17 0.05 3.54 -35.52
N ARG A 18 -0.75 2.63 -34.96
CA ARG A 18 -2.00 2.13 -35.54
C ARG A 18 -3.16 2.39 -34.62
N GLU A 19 -4.31 2.71 -35.20
CA GLU A 19 -5.57 2.83 -34.46
C GLU A 19 -6.00 1.44 -33.99
N THR A 20 -6.21 1.31 -32.69
CA THR A 20 -6.61 0.07 -32.04
C THR A 20 -7.81 0.36 -31.14
N ASP A 21 -8.82 -0.50 -31.22
CA ASP A 21 -9.97 -0.43 -30.34
C ASP A 21 -9.55 -0.73 -28.89
N MET A 22 -9.84 0.20 -28.01
CA MET A 22 -9.53 0.12 -26.58
C MET A 22 -10.83 0.21 -25.79
N ALA A 23 -10.92 -0.60 -24.74
CA ALA A 23 -12.07 -0.65 -23.85
C ALA A 23 -11.61 -0.55 -22.40
N SER A 24 -12.40 0.15 -21.57
CA SER A 24 -12.17 0.13 -20.13
C SER A 24 -12.42 -1.27 -19.55
N MET A 25 -11.84 -1.56 -18.39
CA MET A 25 -12.11 -2.84 -17.68
C MET A 25 -13.61 -3.07 -17.46
N LYS A 26 -14.35 -2.01 -17.11
CA LYS A 26 -15.82 -2.05 -16.95
C LYS A 26 -16.51 -2.43 -18.26
N ALA A 27 -16.09 -1.84 -19.38
CA ALA A 27 -16.62 -2.13 -20.71
C ALA A 27 -16.34 -3.60 -21.10
N ILE A 28 -15.13 -4.08 -20.84
CA ILE A 28 -14.75 -5.49 -21.07
C ILE A 28 -15.66 -6.44 -20.27
N PHE A 29 -15.87 -6.19 -18.98
CA PHE A 29 -16.78 -7.02 -18.17
C PHE A 29 -18.22 -6.98 -18.68
N ARG A 30 -18.70 -5.83 -19.17
CA ARG A 30 -20.01 -5.74 -19.82
C ARG A 30 -20.08 -6.52 -21.13
N MET A 31 -19.04 -6.47 -21.96
CA MET A 31 -18.97 -7.27 -23.18
C MET A 31 -19.03 -8.76 -22.86
N ILE A 32 -18.23 -9.23 -21.89
CA ILE A 32 -18.24 -10.64 -21.44
C ILE A 32 -19.66 -11.09 -21.07
N GLN A 33 -20.42 -10.26 -20.35
CA GLN A 33 -21.81 -10.55 -19.98
C GLN A 33 -22.72 -10.73 -21.21
N SER A 34 -22.50 -9.94 -22.27
CA SER A 34 -23.32 -9.99 -23.50
C SER A 34 -22.98 -11.12 -24.48
N ILE A 35 -21.82 -11.79 -24.36
CA ILE A 35 -21.42 -12.84 -25.31
C ILE A 35 -22.35 -14.06 -25.17
N PRO A 36 -23.09 -14.46 -26.22
CA PRO A 36 -24.01 -15.60 -26.18
C PRO A 36 -23.28 -16.91 -26.52
N SER A 37 -22.19 -17.20 -25.81
CA SER A 37 -21.38 -18.41 -26.02
C SER A 37 -21.14 -19.15 -24.71
N PRO A 38 -21.25 -20.49 -24.68
CA PRO A 38 -20.85 -21.30 -23.53
C PRO A 38 -19.40 -21.07 -23.10
N LYS A 39 -18.52 -20.62 -24.01
CA LYS A 39 -17.12 -20.29 -23.68
C LYS A 39 -16.97 -19.07 -22.76
N ALA A 40 -17.96 -18.17 -22.73
CA ALA A 40 -17.98 -17.02 -21.83
C ALA A 40 -18.49 -17.39 -20.43
N GLU A 41 -19.16 -18.54 -20.28
CA GLU A 41 -19.83 -18.93 -19.05
C GLU A 41 -18.91 -19.01 -17.82
N PRO A 42 -17.68 -19.56 -17.90
CA PRO A 42 -16.76 -19.55 -16.75
C PRO A 42 -16.48 -18.14 -16.21
N PHE A 43 -16.37 -17.15 -17.10
CA PHE A 43 -16.14 -15.76 -16.71
C PHE A 43 -17.40 -15.12 -16.10
N LYS A 44 -18.59 -15.45 -16.62
CA LYS A 44 -19.86 -14.98 -16.06
C LYS A 44 -20.11 -15.56 -14.66
N GLN A 45 -19.85 -16.86 -14.48
CA GLN A 45 -19.91 -17.53 -13.17
C GLN A 45 -18.93 -16.91 -12.19
N TRP A 46 -17.70 -16.64 -12.64
CA TRP A 46 -16.72 -15.93 -11.80
C TRP A 46 -17.19 -14.52 -11.41
N LEU A 47 -17.73 -13.72 -12.34
CA LEU A 47 -18.30 -12.40 -12.04
C LEU A 47 -19.49 -12.49 -11.08
N ALA A 48 -20.36 -13.48 -11.24
CA ALA A 48 -21.49 -13.72 -10.35
C ALA A 48 -21.01 -14.06 -8.93
N LYS A 49 -20.01 -14.95 -8.82
CA LYS A 49 -19.37 -15.30 -7.54
C LYS A 49 -18.76 -14.08 -6.86
N VAL A 50 -17.99 -13.26 -7.57
CA VAL A 50 -17.40 -12.03 -7.01
C VAL A 50 -18.49 -11.04 -6.57
N GLY A 51 -19.58 -10.93 -7.35
CA GLY A 51 -20.74 -10.11 -6.98
C GLY A 51 -21.43 -10.59 -5.71
N GLN A 52 -21.62 -11.90 -5.57
CA GLN A 52 -22.16 -12.53 -4.37
C GLN A 52 -21.24 -12.30 -3.16
N GLU A 53 -19.94 -12.59 -3.29
CA GLU A 53 -18.95 -12.38 -2.23
C GLU A 53 -18.99 -10.92 -1.74
N ARG A 54 -19.18 -9.95 -2.66
CA ARG A 54 -19.28 -8.54 -2.28
C ARG A 54 -20.53 -8.21 -1.49
N ILE A 55 -21.67 -8.85 -1.77
CA ILE A 55 -22.90 -8.69 -0.98
C ILE A 55 -22.71 -9.30 0.41
N GLU A 56 -22.11 -10.49 0.48
CA GLU A 56 -21.82 -11.18 1.73
C GLU A 56 -20.87 -10.35 2.61
N GLU A 57 -19.88 -9.68 2.03
CA GLU A 57 -18.99 -8.75 2.74
C GLU A 57 -19.69 -7.50 3.29
N ILE A 58 -20.76 -7.03 2.63
CA ILE A 58 -21.55 -5.90 3.12
C ILE A 58 -22.37 -6.33 4.34
N GLN A 59 -22.87 -7.57 4.33
CA GLN A 59 -23.62 -8.15 5.44
C GLN A 59 -22.70 -8.52 6.61
N ASP A 60 -21.50 -9.04 6.30
CA ASP A 60 -20.48 -9.44 7.26
C ASP A 60 -19.10 -8.87 6.84
N PRO A 61 -18.75 -7.68 7.35
CA PRO A 61 -17.48 -7.03 7.05
C PRO A 61 -16.23 -7.81 7.43
N GLU A 62 -16.31 -8.76 8.38
CA GLU A 62 -15.15 -9.59 8.76
C GLU A 62 -14.68 -10.46 7.59
N ARG A 63 -15.58 -10.85 6.68
CA ARG A 63 -15.23 -11.59 5.45
C ARG A 63 -14.26 -10.80 4.57
N ALA A 64 -14.40 -9.47 4.52
CA ALA A 64 -13.49 -8.62 3.74
C ALA A 64 -12.09 -8.57 4.37
N ILE A 65 -12.02 -8.60 5.71
CA ILE A 65 -10.74 -8.67 6.45
C ILE A 65 -10.07 -10.01 6.16
N PHE A 66 -10.79 -11.12 6.30
CA PHE A 66 -10.27 -12.45 6.01
C PHE A 66 -9.81 -12.59 4.55
N ARG A 67 -10.56 -12.06 3.59
CA ARG A 67 -10.14 -12.04 2.19
C ARG A 67 -8.85 -11.24 2.00
N ALA A 68 -8.71 -10.08 2.66
CA ALA A 68 -7.49 -9.30 2.58
C ALA A 68 -6.27 -10.08 3.12
N GLU A 69 -6.42 -10.77 4.25
CA GLU A 69 -5.39 -11.65 4.81
C GLU A 69 -4.99 -12.76 3.83
N LYS A 70 -5.98 -13.46 3.27
CA LYS A 70 -5.75 -14.53 2.28
C LYS A 70 -5.05 -14.03 1.01
N ILE A 71 -5.35 -12.82 0.55
CA ILE A 71 -4.65 -12.22 -0.59
C ILE A 71 -3.16 -12.02 -0.29
N TYR A 72 -2.81 -11.61 0.94
CA TYR A 72 -1.40 -11.52 1.32
C TYR A 72 -0.77 -12.91 1.47
N GLU A 73 -1.43 -13.88 2.10
CA GLU A 73 -0.90 -15.24 2.19
C GLU A 73 -0.59 -15.84 0.81
N GLN A 74 -1.48 -15.64 -0.17
CA GLN A 74 -1.29 -16.09 -1.56
C GLN A 74 -0.10 -15.42 -2.25
N LYS A 75 0.28 -14.21 -1.84
CA LYS A 75 1.48 -13.51 -2.30
C LYS A 75 2.76 -14.01 -1.61
N GLY A 76 2.65 -14.94 -0.66
CA GLY A 76 3.78 -15.58 0.01
C GLY A 76 4.18 -14.94 1.35
N TYR A 77 3.33 -14.09 1.92
CA TYR A 77 3.53 -13.53 3.26
C TYR A 77 3.10 -14.54 4.32
N ASN A 78 3.77 -14.55 5.48
CA ASN A 78 3.34 -15.38 6.61
C ASN A 78 2.32 -14.65 7.49
N ASP A 79 1.53 -15.41 8.25
CA ASP A 79 0.42 -14.91 9.06
C ASP A 79 0.87 -13.80 10.05
N GLU A 80 2.06 -13.96 10.63
CA GLU A 80 2.61 -13.01 11.58
C GLU A 80 2.91 -11.64 10.94
N TRP A 81 3.50 -11.65 9.75
CA TRP A 81 3.75 -10.43 8.97
C TRP A 81 2.43 -9.81 8.52
N VAL A 82 1.46 -10.63 8.07
CA VAL A 82 0.14 -10.16 7.64
C VAL A 82 -0.58 -9.46 8.78
N ALA A 83 -0.62 -10.04 9.97
CA ALA A 83 -1.22 -9.43 11.16
C ALA A 83 -0.59 -8.08 11.50
N LYS A 84 0.74 -7.96 11.43
CA LYS A 84 1.47 -6.69 11.63
C LYS A 84 1.11 -5.67 10.55
N ARG A 85 1.05 -6.10 9.29
CA ARG A 85 0.70 -5.23 8.17
C ARG A 85 -0.72 -4.68 8.29
N MET A 86 -1.68 -5.52 8.69
CA MET A 86 -3.07 -5.12 8.92
C MET A 86 -3.19 -4.09 10.05
N ARG A 87 -2.49 -4.30 11.18
CA ARG A 87 -2.41 -3.27 12.24
C ARG A 87 -1.80 -1.96 11.73
N GLY A 88 -0.76 -2.05 10.90
CA GLY A 88 -0.14 -0.89 10.27
C GLY A 88 -1.10 -0.11 9.35
N ILE A 89 -2.02 -0.79 8.63
CA ILE A 89 -3.07 -0.10 7.86
C ILE A 89 -3.95 0.74 8.79
N ASN A 90 -4.40 0.17 9.90
CA ASN A 90 -5.27 0.87 10.84
C ASN A 90 -4.58 2.11 11.45
N ILE A 91 -3.33 1.97 11.87
CA ILE A 91 -2.54 3.08 12.42
C ILE A 91 -2.36 4.19 11.37
N ARG A 92 -2.03 3.83 10.14
CA ARG A 92 -1.89 4.78 9.03
C ARG A 92 -3.20 5.49 8.73
N ASN A 93 -4.32 4.77 8.67
CA ASN A 93 -5.64 5.36 8.42
C ASN A 93 -5.98 6.38 9.51
N THR A 94 -5.76 6.02 10.78
CA THR A 94 -5.97 6.92 11.91
C THR A 94 -5.14 8.21 11.79
N LEU A 95 -3.90 8.11 11.32
CA LEU A 95 -3.04 9.27 11.08
C LEU A 95 -3.54 10.13 9.91
N THR A 96 -3.95 9.50 8.80
CA THR A 96 -4.44 10.25 7.63
C THR A 96 -5.78 10.91 7.88
N ASP A 97 -6.66 10.28 8.67
CA ASP A 97 -7.93 10.86 9.11
C ASP A 97 -7.68 12.09 9.97
N GLU A 98 -6.76 11.98 10.95
CA GLU A 98 -6.32 13.14 11.74
C GLU A 98 -5.79 14.25 10.84
N TRP A 99 -4.89 13.96 9.90
CA TRP A 99 -4.37 15.00 8.99
C TRP A 99 -5.46 15.66 8.15
N LYS A 100 -6.43 14.88 7.67
CA LYS A 100 -7.57 15.41 6.91
C LYS A 100 -8.41 16.35 7.76
N ASP A 101 -8.77 15.91 8.96
CA ASP A 101 -9.56 16.70 9.91
C ASP A 101 -8.86 18.01 10.31
N ARG A 102 -7.52 17.99 10.30
CA ARG A 102 -6.65 19.15 10.58
C ARG A 102 -6.32 20.00 9.35
N GLY A 103 -6.94 19.74 8.21
CA GLY A 103 -6.88 20.56 7.00
C GLY A 103 -5.71 20.27 6.06
N ALA A 104 -5.07 19.10 6.14
CA ALA A 104 -4.12 18.65 5.12
C ALA A 104 -4.86 18.07 3.90
N ARG A 105 -4.34 18.34 2.69
CA ARG A 105 -4.93 17.85 1.44
C ARG A 105 -4.46 16.43 1.14
N GLU A 106 -5.41 15.57 0.79
CA GLU A 106 -5.11 14.20 0.38
C GLU A 106 -4.16 14.17 -0.84
N GLY A 107 -3.37 13.10 -0.94
CA GLY A 107 -2.38 12.94 -2.01
C GLY A 107 -1.06 13.64 -1.69
N ILE A 108 -0.92 14.92 -2.07
CA ILE A 108 0.38 15.63 -2.03
C ILE A 108 0.82 15.88 -0.59
N ASP A 109 -0.03 16.48 0.25
CA ASP A 109 0.38 16.83 1.61
C ASP A 109 0.66 15.55 2.42
N PHE A 110 -0.17 14.52 2.27
CA PHE A 110 0.05 13.22 2.92
C PHE A 110 1.37 12.57 2.52
N ALA A 111 1.75 12.66 1.24
CA ALA A 111 3.03 12.14 0.77
C ALA A 111 4.22 12.90 1.39
N ILE A 112 4.11 14.23 1.52
CA ILE A 112 5.15 15.04 2.17
C ILE A 112 5.25 14.70 3.65
N LEU A 113 4.13 14.67 4.38
CA LEU A 113 4.10 14.36 5.81
C LEU A 113 4.61 12.93 6.09
N THR A 114 4.22 11.96 5.27
CA THR A 114 4.75 10.58 5.36
C THR A 114 6.27 10.57 5.13
N ASN A 115 6.78 11.37 4.18
CA ASN A 115 8.22 11.48 3.95
C ASN A 115 8.96 12.13 5.14
N GLU A 116 8.35 13.07 5.86
CA GLU A 116 8.96 13.62 7.08
C GLU A 116 9.09 12.57 8.19
N ILE A 117 8.10 11.68 8.33
CA ILE A 117 8.20 10.53 9.24
C ILE A 117 9.36 9.62 8.80
N TYR A 118 9.40 9.21 7.53
CA TYR A 118 10.47 8.34 7.03
C TYR A 118 11.86 8.94 7.17
N LYS A 119 12.04 10.23 6.84
CA LYS A 119 13.32 10.92 7.03
C LYS A 119 13.73 10.94 8.50
N GLY A 120 12.79 11.19 9.41
CA GLY A 120 13.05 11.14 10.85
C GLY A 120 13.42 9.73 11.33
N THR A 121 12.75 8.69 10.81
CA THR A 121 12.92 7.31 11.26
C THR A 121 14.13 6.62 10.64
N PHE A 122 14.28 6.70 9.32
CA PHE A 122 15.23 5.93 8.52
C PHE A 122 16.30 6.79 7.84
N GLU A 123 16.29 8.11 8.05
CA GLU A 123 17.24 9.05 7.41
C GLU A 123 17.13 9.04 5.86
N MET A 124 16.01 8.54 5.35
CA MET A 124 15.69 8.40 3.93
C MET A 124 14.21 8.73 3.69
N ASN A 125 13.88 9.26 2.51
CA ASN A 125 12.49 9.40 2.07
C ASN A 125 11.97 8.11 1.40
N ALA A 126 10.67 8.04 1.10
CA ALA A 126 10.05 6.84 0.52
C ALA A 126 10.72 6.37 -0.79
N LYS A 127 11.09 7.31 -1.66
CA LYS A 127 11.76 7.00 -2.93
C LYS A 127 13.14 6.40 -2.67
N GLN A 128 13.93 7.03 -1.81
CA GLN A 128 15.27 6.53 -1.45
C GLN A 128 15.22 5.14 -0.81
N ILE A 129 14.22 4.84 0.03
CA ILE A 129 14.07 3.49 0.61
C ILE A 129 13.68 2.47 -0.47
N LYS A 130 12.78 2.83 -1.40
CA LYS A 130 12.45 1.98 -2.55
C LYS A 130 13.69 1.68 -3.40
N ASP A 131 14.44 2.71 -3.77
CA ASP A 131 15.68 2.60 -4.55
C ASP A 131 16.70 1.72 -3.79
N TYR A 132 16.85 1.94 -2.47
CA TYR A 132 17.76 1.15 -1.62
C TYR A 132 17.39 -0.34 -1.60
N LYS A 133 16.09 -0.66 -1.65
CA LYS A 133 15.54 -2.03 -1.67
C LYS A 133 15.36 -2.61 -3.07
N ASN A 134 15.80 -1.90 -4.13
CA ASN A 134 15.58 -2.26 -5.53
C ASN A 134 14.09 -2.54 -5.85
N LEU A 135 13.20 -1.64 -5.41
CA LEU A 135 11.76 -1.74 -5.68
C LEU A 135 11.37 -0.78 -6.82
N ASP A 136 10.58 -1.27 -7.76
CA ASP A 136 10.07 -0.47 -8.87
C ASP A 136 8.60 -0.05 -8.62
N ASN A 137 8.05 0.80 -9.49
CA ASN A 137 6.61 1.02 -9.49
C ASN A 137 5.94 -0.18 -10.20
N PRO A 138 4.88 -0.79 -9.65
CA PRO A 138 3.96 -0.25 -8.62
C PRO A 138 4.17 -0.76 -7.18
N ASP A 139 5.35 -1.25 -6.79
CA ASP A 139 5.55 -1.91 -5.49
C ASP A 139 5.25 -1.00 -4.29
N ASN A 140 4.48 -1.51 -3.33
CA ASN A 140 4.18 -0.80 -2.10
C ASN A 140 5.33 -0.97 -1.09
N LEU A 141 6.01 0.12 -0.73
CA LEU A 141 7.16 0.06 0.18
C LEU A 141 6.88 -0.72 1.48
N ARG A 142 5.72 -0.52 2.12
CA ARG A 142 5.39 -1.20 3.39
C ARG A 142 5.18 -2.70 3.21
N ASP A 143 4.81 -3.14 2.01
CA ASP A 143 4.66 -4.56 1.70
C ASP A 143 6.02 -5.26 1.48
N HIS A 144 7.11 -4.50 1.45
CA HIS A 144 8.48 -4.99 1.28
C HIS A 144 9.39 -4.69 2.49
N MET A 145 8.83 -4.09 3.54
CA MET A 145 9.51 -3.84 4.80
C MET A 145 9.58 -5.11 5.65
N ASP A 146 10.71 -5.27 6.35
CA ASP A 146 10.84 -6.26 7.40
C ASP A 146 10.03 -5.88 8.65
N GLU A 147 10.02 -6.77 9.63
CA GLU A 147 9.26 -6.59 10.86
C GLU A 147 9.63 -5.32 11.62
N MET A 148 10.92 -5.04 11.78
CA MET A 148 11.37 -3.90 12.59
C MET A 148 11.14 -2.60 11.85
N GLU A 149 11.30 -2.59 10.52
CA GLU A 149 10.94 -1.48 9.64
C GLU A 149 9.43 -1.14 9.75
N LEU A 150 8.55 -2.15 9.75
CA LEU A 150 7.11 -1.96 9.95
C LEU A 150 6.80 -1.41 11.34
N ILE A 151 7.37 -1.98 12.40
CA ILE A 151 7.13 -1.55 13.79
C ILE A 151 7.57 -0.10 14.00
N LEU A 152 8.76 0.27 13.53
CA LEU A 152 9.24 1.65 13.67
C LEU A 152 8.43 2.64 12.84
N THR A 153 7.94 2.22 11.67
CA THR A 153 7.02 3.04 10.87
C THR A 153 5.71 3.27 11.64
N MET A 154 5.12 2.22 12.20
CA MET A 154 3.91 2.31 13.03
C MET A 154 4.12 3.20 14.26
N LEU A 155 5.28 3.10 14.92
CA LEU A 155 5.63 3.95 16.05
C LEU A 155 5.69 5.43 15.63
N GLY A 156 6.35 5.74 14.52
CA GLY A 156 6.44 7.11 14.01
C GLY A 156 5.06 7.68 13.64
N GLU A 157 4.22 6.87 13.00
CA GLU A 157 2.85 7.24 12.62
C GLU A 157 1.96 7.48 13.86
N ALA A 158 1.88 6.52 14.77
CA ALA A 158 1.07 6.63 15.98
C ALA A 158 1.51 7.80 16.88
N THR A 159 2.84 8.01 16.98
CA THR A 159 3.40 9.13 17.75
C THR A 159 3.05 10.47 17.11
N THR A 160 3.12 10.57 15.78
CA THR A 160 2.72 11.78 15.04
C THR A 160 1.25 12.12 15.31
N THR A 161 0.34 11.13 15.24
CA THR A 161 -1.07 11.33 15.57
C THR A 161 -1.25 11.84 16.98
N ARG A 162 -0.60 11.20 17.97
CA ARG A 162 -0.70 11.59 19.38
C ARG A 162 -0.24 13.02 19.60
N ILE A 163 0.88 13.42 18.98
CA ILE A 163 1.41 14.78 19.09
C ILE A 163 0.42 15.79 18.48
N SER A 164 -0.09 15.49 17.28
CA SER A 164 -1.02 16.39 16.56
C SER A 164 -2.28 16.64 17.39
N LYS A 165 -2.85 15.58 17.97
CA LYS A 165 -3.99 15.67 18.89
C LYS A 165 -3.68 16.48 20.15
N ASN A 166 -2.57 16.16 20.83
CA ASN A 166 -2.21 16.81 22.09
C ASN A 166 -1.90 18.31 21.94
N LYS A 167 -1.32 18.71 20.80
CA LYS A 167 -1.04 20.12 20.50
C LYS A 167 -2.20 20.86 19.87
N ASN A 168 -3.27 20.14 19.50
CA ASN A 168 -4.35 20.66 18.67
C ASN A 168 -3.78 21.34 17.40
N SER A 169 -2.88 20.63 16.71
CA SER A 169 -2.14 21.17 15.57
C SER A 169 -3.02 21.26 14.34
N ASP A 170 -3.28 22.47 13.86
CA ASP A 170 -4.04 22.71 12.63
C ASP A 170 -3.15 23.22 11.50
N GLY A 171 -3.50 22.83 10.27
CA GLY A 171 -2.85 23.25 9.05
C GLY A 171 -1.51 22.57 8.76
N PHE A 172 -1.17 22.51 7.48
CA PHE A 172 -0.04 21.75 6.95
C PHE A 172 1.30 22.01 7.66
N LYS A 173 1.64 23.28 7.95
CA LYS A 173 2.92 23.62 8.58
C LYS A 173 3.04 23.06 10.00
N SER A 174 1.96 23.01 10.78
CA SER A 174 1.99 22.44 12.13
C SER A 174 2.11 20.93 12.06
N LEU A 175 1.28 20.30 11.22
CA LEU A 175 1.30 18.86 11.00
C LEU A 175 2.66 18.38 10.50
N GLN A 176 3.34 19.17 9.65
CA GLN A 176 4.69 18.86 9.19
C GLN A 176 5.71 18.86 10.33
N LYS A 177 5.59 19.79 11.29
CA LYS A 177 6.45 19.79 12.48
C LYS A 177 6.18 18.55 13.33
N ASP A 178 4.93 18.15 13.49
CA ASP A 178 4.57 16.97 14.28
C ASP A 178 5.04 15.68 13.63
N ALA A 179 4.92 15.55 12.31
CA ALA A 179 5.46 14.43 11.53
C ALA A 179 6.99 14.31 11.68
N LYS A 180 7.72 15.44 11.65
CA LYS A 180 9.17 15.46 11.93
C LYS A 180 9.49 14.97 13.34
N ILE A 181 8.71 15.37 14.35
CA ILE A 181 8.92 14.95 15.74
C ILE A 181 8.62 13.46 15.90
N GLY A 182 7.48 12.98 15.39
CA GLY A 182 7.12 11.56 15.45
C GLY A 182 8.13 10.68 14.73
N GLY A 183 8.58 11.10 13.53
CA GLY A 183 9.67 10.47 12.81
C GLY A 183 10.97 10.41 13.62
N LYS A 184 11.37 11.52 14.26
CA LYS A 184 12.59 11.60 15.09
C LYS A 184 12.52 10.68 16.30
N ILE A 185 11.36 10.55 16.95
CA ILE A 185 11.17 9.63 18.08
C ILE A 185 11.43 8.19 17.62
N ALA A 186 10.78 7.76 16.54
CA ALA A 186 11.01 6.43 15.98
C ALA A 186 12.47 6.24 15.51
N GLY A 187 13.11 7.27 14.95
CA GLY A 187 14.52 7.22 14.56
C GLY A 187 15.48 7.10 15.73
N ASN A 188 15.19 7.77 16.84
CA ASN A 188 15.95 7.59 18.08
C ASN A 188 15.82 6.16 18.61
N THR A 189 14.60 5.62 18.62
CA THR A 189 14.34 4.22 19.00
C THR A 189 15.09 3.25 18.09
N ARG A 190 15.06 3.46 16.76
CA ARG A 190 15.85 2.68 15.80
C ARG A 190 17.33 2.68 16.18
N LYS A 191 17.93 3.85 16.37
CA LYS A 191 19.35 3.99 16.70
C LYS A 191 19.71 3.29 18.00
N GLN A 192 18.84 3.35 19.01
CA GLN A 192 19.06 2.62 20.27
C GLN A 192 19.04 1.10 20.06
N ILE A 193 18.09 0.59 19.26
CA ILE A 193 18.02 -0.83 18.91
C ILE A 193 19.29 -1.26 18.18
N GLU A 194 19.68 -0.56 17.11
CA GLU A 194 20.88 -0.89 16.31
C GLU A 194 22.16 -0.86 17.17
N ASN A 195 22.27 0.10 18.09
CA ASN A 195 23.41 0.20 19.00
C ASN A 195 23.51 -0.99 19.97
N LYS A 196 22.36 -1.55 20.40
CA LYS A 196 22.30 -2.69 21.32
C LYS A 196 22.43 -4.03 20.61
N THR A 197 21.80 -4.20 19.45
CA THR A 197 21.82 -5.45 18.67
C THR A 197 23.04 -5.57 17.76
N LYS A 198 23.76 -4.46 17.51
CA LYS A 198 24.86 -4.36 16.53
C LYS A 198 24.45 -4.69 15.09
N GLN A 199 23.15 -4.63 14.79
CA GLN A 199 22.61 -4.89 13.46
C GLN A 199 21.79 -3.70 13.00
N LYS A 200 21.91 -3.33 11.72
CA LYS A 200 21.03 -2.33 11.11
C LYS A 200 19.62 -2.87 11.00
N VAL A 201 18.65 -1.99 11.28
CA VAL A 201 17.23 -2.27 11.07
C VAL A 201 16.87 -2.11 9.60
N LEU A 202 17.26 -0.99 8.98
CA LEU A 202 17.01 -0.81 7.53
C LEU A 202 17.98 -1.69 6.73
N ARG A 203 17.44 -2.59 5.91
CA ARG A 203 18.21 -3.55 5.09
C ARG A 203 17.87 -3.44 3.62
N LYS A 204 18.83 -3.78 2.76
CA LYS A 204 18.66 -3.77 1.29
C LYS A 204 17.75 -4.91 0.84
N GLU A 205 17.77 -6.03 1.56
CA GLU A 205 16.87 -7.14 1.30
C GLU A 205 15.43 -6.72 1.61
N ASN A 206 14.50 -7.07 0.72
CA ASN A 206 13.08 -6.98 0.98
C ASN A 206 12.54 -8.29 1.57
N TYR A 207 11.40 -8.21 2.27
CA TYR A 207 10.80 -9.35 2.96
C TYR A 207 10.57 -10.56 2.04
N LEU A 208 9.96 -10.36 0.87
CA LEU A 208 9.63 -11.46 -0.05
C LEU A 208 10.87 -12.17 -0.62
N ASN A 209 11.93 -11.44 -0.95
CA ASN A 209 13.19 -12.02 -1.42
C ASN A 209 13.85 -12.90 -0.35
N ASN A 210 13.69 -12.56 0.93
CA ASN A 210 14.21 -13.36 2.04
C ASN A 210 13.40 -14.64 2.27
N THR A 211 12.08 -14.58 2.12
CA THR A 211 11.20 -15.73 2.33
C THR A 211 11.34 -16.77 1.21
N GLN A 212 11.50 -16.34 -0.04
CA GLN A 212 11.76 -17.24 -1.18
C GLN A 212 13.11 -17.97 -1.03
N LYS A 213 14.16 -17.28 -0.54
CA LYS A 213 15.46 -17.91 -0.26
C LYS A 213 15.42 -18.93 0.88
N LYS A 214 14.52 -18.77 1.85
CA LYS A 214 14.34 -19.74 2.96
C LYS A 214 13.63 -21.03 2.53
N LYS A 215 12.80 -21.01 1.48
CA LYS A 215 12.14 -22.20 0.93
C LYS A 215 13.06 -23.09 0.07
N LEU A 216 14.25 -22.61 -0.27
CA LEU A 216 15.24 -23.30 -1.12
C LEU A 216 16.42 -23.89 -0.32
N LYS A 217 16.24 -24.13 0.98
CA LYS A 217 17.25 -24.79 1.84
C LYS A 217 16.69 -26.06 2.46
#